data_AF-A0A957XVE9-F1
#
_entry.id   AF-A0A957XVE9-F1
#
_cell.length_a   1.000
_cell.length_b   1.000
_cell.length_c   1.000
_cell.angle_alpha   90.00
_cell.angle_beta   90.00
_cell.angle_gamma   90.00
#
_symmetry.space_group_name_H-M   'P 1'
#
loop_
_entity.id
_entity.type
_entity.pdbx_description
1 polymer ?
#
loop_
_entity_poly.entity_id
_entity_poly.type
_entity_poly.pdbx_seq_one_letter_code
_entity_poly.pdbx_strand_id
1 'polypeptide(L)'
;AFLRRLDVIIPFAPPNVTERWLIWTLHLPADNRVSPACLEEVASRCALTGGQIRNAALHATLLALETGQPLGDAHLEEAVQREFRKAGAAFPMRQVSSNGDQMARLRRFVDQVS
;
A
#
# COMPACT_ATOMS: atom_id res chain seq x y z
N ALA A 1 -7.32 -0.50 37.12
CA ALA A 1 -8.41 0.37 37.61
C ALA A 1 -8.75 1.54 36.65
N PHE A 2 -8.44 1.46 35.35
CA PHE A 2 -8.70 2.53 34.36
C PHE A 2 -10.10 2.46 33.71
N LEU A 3 -10.65 1.26 33.55
CA LEU A 3 -11.96 1.03 32.90
C LEU A 3 -13.18 1.41 33.75
N ARG A 4 -13.01 1.79 35.02
CA ARG A 4 -14.12 2.01 35.97
C ARG A 4 -14.91 3.31 35.75
N ARG A 5 -14.47 4.20 34.86
CA ARG A 5 -15.16 5.46 34.49
C ARG A 5 -15.46 5.57 32.98
N LEU A 6 -15.39 4.45 32.25
CA LEU A 6 -15.83 4.41 30.86
C LEU A 6 -17.26 3.87 30.83
N ASP A 7 -18.21 4.76 30.57
CA ASP A 7 -19.64 4.41 30.55
C ASP A 7 -20.02 3.57 29.32
N VAL A 8 -19.23 3.64 28.25
CA VAL A 8 -19.44 2.89 27.00
C VAL A 8 -18.10 2.45 26.41
N ILE A 9 -18.05 1.20 25.94
CA ILE A 9 -16.95 0.65 25.14
C ILE A 9 -17.56 0.22 23.79
N ILE A 10 -17.06 0.81 22.70
CA ILE A 10 -17.50 0.47 21.34
C ILE A 10 -16.40 -0.38 20.70
N PRO A 11 -16.65 -1.67 20.40
CA PRO A 11 -15.70 -2.49 19.68
C PRO A 11 -15.66 -2.07 18.20
N PHE A 12 -14.47 -1.82 17.68
CA PHE A 12 -14.24 -1.62 16.25
C PHE A 12 -13.72 -2.91 15.64
N ALA A 13 -14.55 -3.57 14.84
CA ALA A 13 -14.14 -4.75 14.10
C ALA A 13 -13.15 -4.36 12.98
N PRO A 14 -12.19 -5.23 12.61
CA PRO A 14 -11.38 -5.04 11.43
C PRO A 14 -12.26 -4.93 10.17
N PRO A 15 -11.93 -4.04 9.21
CA PRO A 15 -12.74 -3.87 8.02
C PRO A 15 -12.70 -5.12 7.14
N ASN A 16 -13.83 -5.47 6.53
CA ASN A 16 -13.94 -6.50 5.50
C ASN A 16 -13.35 -6.03 4.15
N VAL A 17 -13.34 -6.90 3.14
CA VAL A 17 -12.74 -6.59 1.82
C VAL A 17 -13.34 -5.33 1.18
N THR A 18 -14.68 -5.24 1.14
CA THR A 18 -15.41 -4.10 0.56
C THR A 18 -15.14 -2.81 1.33
N GLU A 19 -15.12 -2.88 2.65
CA GLU A 19 -14.79 -1.73 3.51
C GLU A 19 -13.35 -1.28 3.29
N ARG A 20 -12.39 -2.21 3.16
CA ARG A 20 -11.00 -1.85 2.84
C ARG A 20 -10.89 -1.16 1.49
N TRP A 21 -11.59 -1.65 0.47
CA TRP A 21 -11.64 -0.99 -0.84
C TRP A 21 -12.14 0.45 -0.72
N LEU A 22 -13.24 0.68 0.00
CA LEU A 22 -13.79 2.03 0.23
C LEU A 22 -12.81 2.92 0.99
N ILE A 23 -12.17 2.41 2.05
CA ILE A 23 -11.18 3.16 2.82
C ILE A 23 -9.99 3.55 1.93
N TRP A 24 -9.55 2.66 1.03
CA TRP A 24 -8.50 3.01 0.07
C TRP A 24 -8.93 4.12 -0.88
N THR A 25 -10.12 4.02 -1.49
CA THR A 25 -10.64 5.05 -2.40
C THR A 25 -10.73 6.42 -1.72
N LEU A 26 -11.02 6.46 -0.41
CA LEU A 26 -11.05 7.70 0.37
C LEU A 26 -9.67 8.30 0.66
N HIS A 27 -8.62 7.48 0.71
CA HIS A 27 -7.28 7.92 1.09
C HIS A 27 -6.31 8.10 -0.08
N LEU A 28 -6.59 7.51 -1.24
CA LEU A 28 -5.79 7.73 -2.44
C LEU A 28 -6.11 9.11 -3.06
N PRO A 29 -5.11 9.84 -3.57
CA PRO A 29 -5.32 11.08 -4.31
C PRO A 29 -6.25 10.87 -5.52
N ALA A 30 -7.07 11.85 -5.88
CA ALA A 30 -8.04 11.70 -6.97
C ALA A 30 -7.40 11.45 -8.36
N ASP A 31 -6.18 11.92 -8.57
CA ASP A 31 -5.39 11.80 -9.80
C ASP A 31 -4.40 10.62 -9.79
N ASN A 32 -4.54 9.71 -8.81
CA ASN A 32 -3.73 8.49 -8.78
C ASN A 32 -3.95 7.63 -10.04
N ARG A 33 -2.93 6.85 -10.38
CA ARG A 33 -2.89 5.88 -11.49
C ARG A 33 -2.84 4.44 -10.98
N VAL A 34 -3.37 4.17 -9.79
CA VAL A 34 -3.49 2.80 -9.29
C VAL A 34 -4.54 2.07 -10.13
N SER A 35 -4.17 0.91 -10.66
CA SER A 35 -5.10 0.10 -11.43
C SER A 35 -6.20 -0.47 -10.52
N PRO A 36 -7.46 -0.55 -11.00
CA PRO A 36 -8.54 -1.18 -10.23
C PRO A 36 -8.20 -2.62 -9.80
N ALA A 37 -7.47 -3.36 -10.64
CA ALA A 37 -7.01 -4.72 -10.34
C ALA A 37 -6.00 -4.77 -9.19
N CYS A 38 -5.00 -3.87 -9.18
CA CYS A 38 -4.07 -3.75 -8.06
C CYS A 38 -4.83 -3.38 -6.77
N LEU A 39 -5.75 -2.43 -6.86
CA LEU A 39 -6.54 -2.00 -5.70
C LEU A 39 -7.44 -3.11 -5.14
N GLU A 40 -8.08 -3.89 -6.02
CA GLU A 40 -8.87 -5.06 -5.65
C GLU A 40 -8.00 -6.15 -5.01
N GLU A 41 -6.81 -6.40 -5.55
CA GLU A 41 -5.86 -7.36 -4.99
C GLU A 41 -5.39 -6.93 -3.59
N VAL A 42 -5.01 -5.66 -3.43
CA VAL A 42 -4.63 -5.09 -2.11
C VAL A 42 -5.80 -5.20 -1.14
N ALA A 43 -7.01 -4.77 -1.53
CA ALA A 43 -8.17 -4.82 -0.65
C ALA A 43 -8.54 -6.26 -0.25
N SER A 44 -8.43 -7.22 -1.16
CA SER A 44 -8.79 -8.62 -0.91
C SER A 44 -7.74 -9.38 -0.09
N ARG A 45 -6.45 -9.27 -0.45
CA ARG A 45 -5.37 -10.09 0.12
C ARG A 45 -4.70 -9.46 1.33
N CYS A 46 -4.68 -8.13 1.42
CA CYS A 46 -4.00 -7.43 2.51
C CYS A 46 -4.98 -7.07 3.62
N ALA A 47 -5.05 -7.93 4.64
CA ALA A 47 -5.89 -7.73 5.83
C ALA A 47 -5.33 -6.60 6.73
N LEU A 48 -5.47 -5.36 6.29
CA LEU A 48 -5.06 -4.15 6.99
C LEU A 48 -6.20 -3.53 7.79
N THR A 49 -5.87 -2.96 8.94
CA THR A 49 -6.75 -2.04 9.68
C THR A 49 -6.91 -0.71 8.92
N GLY A 50 -7.96 0.06 9.22
CA GLY A 50 -8.13 1.41 8.64
C GLY A 50 -6.94 2.34 8.89
N GLY A 51 -6.31 2.25 10.07
CA GLY A 51 -5.10 3.00 10.39
C GLY A 51 -3.90 2.60 9.52
N GLN A 52 -3.70 1.31 9.27
CA GLN A 52 -2.66 0.83 8.37
C GLN A 52 -2.91 1.24 6.91
N ILE A 53 -4.16 1.20 6.45
CA ILE A 53 -4.53 1.67 5.10
C ILE A 53 -4.17 3.15 4.94
N ARG A 54 -4.58 4.00 5.89
CA ARG A 54 -4.25 5.43 5.87
C ARG A 54 -2.73 5.67 5.82
N ASN A 55 -1.98 4.94 6.65
CA ASN A 55 -0.52 5.06 6.69
C ASN A 55 0.15 4.62 5.39
N ALA A 56 -0.33 3.53 4.79
CA ALA A 56 0.17 3.05 3.51
C ALA A 56 -0.17 4.03 2.37
N ALA A 57 -1.40 4.54 2.29
CA ALA A 57 -1.79 5.53 1.28
C ALA A 57 -0.94 6.81 1.38
N LEU A 58 -0.69 7.31 2.59
CA LEU A 58 0.18 8.45 2.82
C LEU A 58 1.62 8.16 2.35
N HIS A 59 2.16 6.99 2.68
CA HIS A 59 3.52 6.65 2.27
C HIS A 59 3.65 6.44 0.76
N ALA A 60 2.68 5.79 0.11
CA ALA A 60 2.62 5.66 -1.35
C ALA A 60 2.60 7.03 -2.04
N THR A 61 1.86 7.99 -1.48
CA THR A 61 1.85 9.37 -1.97
C THR A 61 3.21 10.04 -1.86
N LEU A 62 3.92 9.83 -0.74
CA LEU A 62 5.28 10.36 -0.56
C LEU A 62 6.26 9.76 -1.58
N LEU A 63 6.23 8.45 -1.81
CA LEU A 63 7.07 7.79 -2.82
C LEU A 63 6.83 8.35 -4.23
N ALA A 64 5.57 8.62 -4.56
CA ALA A 64 5.19 9.22 -5.84
C ALA A 64 5.73 10.65 -5.98
N LEU A 65 5.64 11.46 -4.91
CA LEU A 65 6.18 12.82 -4.89
C LEU A 65 7.70 12.85 -5.04
N GLU A 66 8.43 11.92 -4.40
CA GLU A 66 9.89 11.80 -4.51
C GLU A 66 10.36 11.54 -5.95
N THR A 67 9.56 10.82 -6.74
CA THR A 67 9.84 10.53 -8.15
C THR A 67 9.25 11.56 -9.12
N GLY A 68 8.46 12.52 -8.62
CA GLY A 68 7.73 13.49 -9.44
C GLY A 68 6.70 12.85 -10.38
N GLN A 69 6.19 11.67 -10.02
CA GLN A 69 5.20 10.92 -10.80
C GLN A 69 3.88 10.81 -10.03
N PRO A 70 2.74 10.61 -10.72
CA PRO A 70 1.50 10.22 -10.05
C PRO A 70 1.65 8.91 -9.27
N LEU A 71 0.92 8.77 -8.16
CA LEU A 71 0.86 7.53 -7.38
C LEU A 71 0.34 6.39 -8.26
N GLY A 72 1.06 5.26 -8.32
CA GLY A 72 0.68 4.10 -9.12
C GLY A 72 0.95 2.79 -8.39
N ASP A 73 0.71 1.66 -9.05
CA ASP A 73 0.74 0.31 -8.45
C ASP A 73 2.03 0.03 -7.66
N ALA A 74 3.20 0.35 -8.22
CA ALA A 74 4.48 0.15 -7.55
C ALA A 74 4.61 0.92 -6.22
N HIS A 75 4.17 2.19 -6.19
CA HIS A 75 4.18 3.01 -4.98
C HIS A 75 3.23 2.43 -3.91
N LEU A 76 2.06 1.94 -4.34
CA LEU A 76 1.07 1.34 -3.46
C LEU A 76 1.57 0.02 -2.88
N GLU A 77 2.10 -0.87 -3.71
CA GLU A 77 2.64 -2.17 -3.30
C GLU A 77 3.79 -2.00 -2.30
N GLU A 78 4.73 -1.10 -2.57
CA GLU A 78 5.84 -0.82 -1.68
C GLU A 78 5.35 -0.32 -0.31
N ALA A 79 4.36 0.58 -0.32
CA ALA A 79 3.81 1.12 0.92
C ALA A 79 3.04 0.08 1.74
N VAL A 80 2.27 -0.79 1.09
CA VAL A 80 1.60 -1.90 1.75
C VAL A 80 2.62 -2.89 2.31
N GLN A 81 3.63 -3.27 1.52
CA GLN A 81 4.70 -4.16 1.98
C GLN A 81 5.41 -3.59 3.22
N ARG A 82 5.63 -2.28 3.27
CA ARG A 82 6.19 -1.60 4.44
C ARG A 82 5.30 -1.73 5.68
N GLU A 83 3.98 -1.60 5.57
CA GLU A 83 3.07 -1.79 6.71
C GLU A 83 3.09 -3.23 7.23
N PHE A 84 3.16 -4.23 6.34
CA PHE A 84 3.34 -5.63 6.73
C PHE A 84 4.67 -5.86 7.46
N ARG A 85 5.75 -5.27 6.94
CA ARG A 85 7.09 -5.34 7.57
C ARG A 85 7.09 -4.75 8.99
N LYS A 86 6.43 -3.60 9.20
CA LYS A 86 6.28 -2.99 10.53
C LYS A 86 5.49 -3.87 11.50
N ALA A 87 4.49 -4.58 10.99
CA ALA A 87 3.68 -5.50 11.78
C ALA A 87 4.36 -6.87 12.01
N GLY A 88 5.54 -7.11 11.43
CA GLY A 88 6.21 -8.42 11.48
C GLY A 88 5.47 -9.51 10.71
N ALA A 89 4.61 -9.14 9.75
CA ALA A 89 3.77 -10.05 8.98
C ALA A 89 4.32 -10.27 7.57
N ALA A 90 4.05 -11.45 7.00
CA ALA A 90 4.40 -11.76 5.62
C ALA A 90 3.49 -11.00 4.64
N PHE A 91 4.08 -10.30 3.68
CA PHE A 91 3.33 -9.60 2.63
C PHE A 91 2.68 -10.64 1.68
N PRO A 92 1.34 -10.64 1.54
CA PRO A 92 0.64 -11.76 0.90
C PRO A 92 0.56 -11.65 -0.62
N MET A 93 0.87 -10.51 -1.23
CA MET A 93 0.81 -10.34 -2.68
C MET A 93 2.05 -10.94 -3.35
N ARG A 94 1.87 -11.55 -4.51
CA ARG A 94 2.97 -12.13 -5.28
C ARG A 94 3.66 -10.99 -6.03
N GLN A 95 4.93 -10.72 -5.75
CA GLN A 95 5.69 -9.78 -6.56
C GLN A 95 5.75 -10.34 -7.99
N VAL A 96 5.12 -9.64 -8.94
CA VAL A 96 5.35 -9.92 -10.36
C VAL A 96 6.78 -9.45 -10.60
N SER A 97 7.71 -10.40 -10.74
CA SER A 97 9.09 -10.09 -11.07
C SER A 97 9.11 -9.27 -12.36
N SER A 98 9.38 -7.97 -12.27
CA SER A 98 9.62 -7.13 -13.44
C SER A 98 10.98 -7.55 -14.04
N ASN A 99 10.98 -8.62 -14.83
CA ASN A 99 12.10 -8.95 -15.72
C ASN A 99 12.51 -7.70 -16.56
N GLY A 100 11.57 -6.79 -16.79
CA GLY A 100 11.79 -5.48 -17.41
C GLY A 100 12.70 -4.52 -16.63
N ASP A 101 12.64 -4.46 -15.30
CA ASP A 101 13.52 -3.58 -14.52
C ASP A 101 14.95 -4.09 -14.45
N GLN A 102 15.12 -5.41 -14.46
CA GLN A 102 16.46 -6.01 -14.47
C GLN A 102 17.16 -5.75 -15.80
N MET A 103 16.45 -5.84 -16.93
CA MET A 103 16.94 -5.43 -18.25
C MET A 103 17.14 -3.92 -18.37
N ALA A 104 16.27 -3.08 -17.79
CA ALA A 104 16.43 -1.63 -17.81
C ALA A 104 17.61 -1.14 -16.93
N ARG A 105 17.89 -1.83 -15.83
CA ARG A 105 19.11 -1.62 -15.01
C ARG A 105 20.36 -2.11 -15.73
N LEU A 106 20.30 -3.27 -16.41
CA LEU A 106 21.40 -3.77 -17.23
C LEU A 106 21.72 -2.86 -18.42
N ARG A 107 20.69 -2.35 -19.14
CA ARG A 107 20.89 -1.40 -20.24
C ARG A 107 21.55 -0.10 -19.76
N ARG A 108 21.05 0.49 -18.66
CA ARG A 108 21.69 1.67 -18.05
C ARG A 108 23.13 1.42 -17.61
N PHE A 109 23.46 0.22 -17.14
CA PHE A 109 24.82 -0.14 -16.76
C PHE A 109 25.74 -0.28 -17.99
N VAL A 110 25.26 -0.89 -19.07
CA VAL A 110 26.01 -1.04 -20.33
C VAL A 110 26.27 0.30 -21.01
N ASP A 111 25.28 1.20 -20.99
CA ASP A 111 25.41 2.57 -21.54
C ASP A 111 26.40 3.45 -20.76
N GLN A 112 26.74 3.08 -19.52
CA GLN A 112 27.64 3.85 -18.64
C GLN A 112 29.09 3.34 -18.65
N VAL A 113 29.35 2.19 -19.28
CA VAL A 113 30.67 1.54 -19.39
C VAL A 113 31.22 1.59 -20.83
N SER A 114 30.45 2.11 -21.78
CA SER A 114 30.86 2.38 -23.17
C SER A 114 31.21 3.85 -23.36
#